data_AF-A0A251YDG0-F1
#
_entry.id   AF-A0A251YDG0-F1
#
_cell.length_a   1.000
_cell.length_b   1.000
_cell.length_c   1.000
_cell.angle_alpha   90.00
_cell.angle_beta   90.00
_cell.angle_gamma   90.00
#
_symmetry.space_group_name_H-M   'P 1'
#
loop_
_entity.id
_entity.type
_entity.pdbx_description
1 polymer ?
#
loop_
_entity_poly.entity_id
_entity_poly.type
_entity_poly.pdbx_seq_one_letter_code
_entity_poly.pdbx_strand_id
1 'polypeptide(L)'
;MTSDRPRNPDGWEPPGFGPALLGHLVLGLVKAPVVLLLLWLATLLPAVPSRGAGDLVALVAVAVGVGALIEVLVEDPFARRRKLSSPGGWDFALVPPLVALIAVVALGWLMSGSLEMAAVIGAAWALIEAVEIAWLRPWEPGMT
;
A
#
# COMPACT_ATOMS: atom_id res chain seq x y z
N MET A 1 11.73 34.03 9.47
CA MET A 1 10.66 33.23 10.07
C MET A 1 11.17 31.82 10.21
N THR A 2 11.63 31.42 11.40
CA THR A 2 11.97 30.03 11.71
C THR A 2 10.66 29.25 11.69
N SER A 3 10.41 28.52 10.61
CA SER A 3 9.24 27.66 10.50
C SER A 3 9.45 26.46 11.43
N ASP A 4 8.85 26.53 12.63
CA ASP A 4 8.70 25.39 13.53
C ASP A 4 7.82 24.34 12.83
N ARG A 5 8.46 23.55 11.95
CA ARG A 5 7.85 22.32 11.46
C ARG A 5 7.71 21.39 12.67
N PRO A 6 6.54 20.77 12.88
CA PRO A 6 6.32 19.83 13.98
C PRO A 6 7.45 18.80 14.01
N ARG A 7 8.04 18.57 15.18
CA ARG A 7 9.11 17.60 15.41
C ARG A 7 8.98 17.00 16.79
N ASN A 8 9.23 15.70 16.89
CA ASN A 8 9.26 14.99 18.16
C ASN A 8 10.49 15.36 19.00
N PRO A 9 10.41 15.22 20.34
CA PRO A 9 11.48 15.57 21.26
C PRO A 9 12.75 14.75 21.03
N ASP A 10 13.88 15.20 21.57
CA ASP A 10 15.20 14.61 21.32
C ASP A 10 15.37 13.16 21.83
N GLY A 11 14.47 12.67 22.69
CA GLY A 11 14.40 11.28 23.14
C GLY A 11 13.41 10.40 22.38
N TRP A 12 12.81 10.89 21.29
CA TRP A 12 11.89 10.11 20.48
C TRP A 12 12.63 9.05 19.67
N GLU A 13 12.03 7.85 19.63
CA GLU A 13 12.46 6.75 18.78
C GLU A 13 11.41 6.51 17.68
N PRO A 14 11.86 6.20 16.45
CA PRO A 14 10.93 5.87 15.38
C PRO A 14 10.13 4.60 15.70
N PRO A 15 8.91 4.46 15.14
CA PRO A 15 8.13 3.25 15.28
C PRO A 15 8.95 2.01 14.91
N GLY A 16 8.82 0.96 15.70
CA GLY A 16 9.46 -0.32 15.40
C GLY A 16 8.92 -0.93 14.10
N PHE A 17 9.78 -1.60 13.34
CA PHE A 17 9.41 -2.26 12.08
C PHE A 17 8.28 -3.27 12.25
N GLY A 18 8.31 -4.10 13.31
CA GLY A 18 7.31 -5.14 13.57
C GLY A 18 5.88 -4.57 13.73
N PRO A 19 5.64 -3.63 14.66
CA PRO A 19 4.35 -2.97 14.81
C PRO A 19 3.86 -2.27 13.54
N ALA A 20 4.75 -1.56 12.82
CA ALA A 20 4.41 -0.90 11.56
C ALA A 20 3.96 -1.91 10.49
N LEU A 21 4.72 -3.00 10.31
CA LEU A 21 4.38 -4.08 9.40
C LEU A 21 3.06 -4.76 9.78
N LEU A 22 2.84 -5.02 11.07
CA LEU A 22 1.59 -5.63 11.53
C LEU A 22 0.39 -4.72 11.22
N GLY A 23 0.51 -3.40 11.42
CA GLY A 23 -0.53 -2.43 11.08
C GLY A 23 -0.91 -2.49 9.59
N HIS A 24 0.10 -2.47 8.72
CA HIS A 24 -0.09 -2.58 7.27
C HIS A 24 -0.66 -3.94 6.84
N LEU A 25 -0.23 -5.04 7.46
CA LEU A 25 -0.79 -6.37 7.18
C LEU A 25 -2.26 -6.48 7.62
N VAL A 26 -2.63 -5.90 8.76
CA VAL A 26 -4.02 -5.88 9.24
C VAL A 26 -4.89 -5.05 8.29
N LEU A 27 -4.41 -3.88 7.87
CA LEU A 27 -5.12 -3.04 6.90
C LEU A 27 -5.23 -3.75 5.53
N GLY A 28 -4.14 -4.39 5.12
CA GLY A 28 -4.05 -5.33 3.99
C GLY A 28 -5.12 -6.42 4.03
N LEU A 29 -5.30 -7.05 5.18
CA LEU A 29 -6.32 -8.09 5.38
C LEU A 29 -7.74 -7.53 5.29
N VAL A 30 -7.98 -6.31 5.76
CA VAL A 30 -9.29 -5.63 5.64
C VAL A 30 -9.59 -5.30 4.18
N LYS A 31 -8.59 -4.88 3.39
CA LYS A 31 -8.78 -4.55 1.97
C LYS A 31 -8.80 -5.75 1.03
N ALA A 32 -8.17 -6.87 1.43
CA ALA A 32 -8.04 -8.08 0.60
C ALA A 32 -9.37 -8.61 0.02
N PRO A 33 -10.49 -8.71 0.77
CA PRO A 33 -11.76 -9.17 0.21
C PRO A 33 -12.30 -8.27 -0.90
N VAL A 34 -12.07 -6.95 -0.81
CA VAL A 34 -12.51 -6.00 -1.83
C VAL A 34 -11.64 -6.14 -3.08
N VAL A 35 -10.31 -6.23 -2.92
CA VAL A 35 -9.39 -6.47 -4.05
C VAL A 35 -9.73 -7.81 -4.74
N LEU A 36 -9.98 -8.85 -3.96
CA LEU A 36 -10.37 -10.16 -4.48
C LEU A 36 -11.69 -10.11 -5.25
N LEU A 37 -12.70 -9.39 -4.73
CA LEU A 37 -13.98 -9.19 -5.42
C LEU A 37 -13.79 -8.43 -6.74
N LEU A 38 -12.99 -7.36 -6.75
CA LEU A 38 -12.69 -6.58 -7.96
C LEU A 38 -11.98 -7.45 -9.01
N LEU A 39 -11.02 -8.27 -8.59
CA LEU A 39 -10.33 -9.21 -9.46
C LEU A 39 -11.29 -10.25 -10.04
N TRP A 40 -12.13 -10.85 -9.20
CA TRP A 40 -13.13 -11.81 -9.65
C TRP A 40 -14.09 -11.19 -10.67
N LEU A 41 -14.63 -10.00 -10.39
CA LEU A 41 -15.48 -9.27 -11.33
C LEU A 41 -14.77 -8.98 -12.65
N ALA A 42 -13.48 -8.62 -12.61
CA ALA A 42 -12.71 -8.37 -13.81
C ALA A 42 -12.55 -9.63 -14.68
N THR A 43 -12.45 -10.82 -14.08
CA THR A 43 -12.41 -12.09 -14.85
C THR A 43 -13.72 -12.42 -15.58
N LEU A 44 -14.80 -11.69 -15.34
CA LEU A 44 -16.05 -11.79 -16.11
C LEU A 44 -15.95 -11.06 -17.46
N LEU A 45 -14.94 -10.20 -17.64
CA LEU A 45 -14.71 -9.49 -18.88
C LEU A 45 -13.97 -10.40 -19.89
N PRO A 46 -14.38 -10.44 -21.16
CA PRO A 46 -13.73 -11.29 -22.17
C PRO A 46 -12.24 -11.03 -22.39
N ALA A 47 -11.79 -9.82 -22.07
CA ALA A 47 -10.39 -9.41 -22.22
C ALA A 47 -9.48 -9.88 -21.07
N VAL A 48 -10.04 -10.35 -19.95
CA VAL A 48 -9.27 -10.74 -18.77
C VAL A 48 -9.24 -12.26 -18.67
N PRO A 49 -8.05 -12.88 -18.56
CA PRO A 49 -7.96 -14.34 -18.44
C PRO A 49 -8.71 -14.87 -17.21
N SER A 50 -9.53 -15.90 -17.40
CA SER A 50 -10.18 -16.60 -16.29
C SER A 50 -9.15 -17.25 -15.38
N ARG A 51 -9.39 -17.24 -14.07
CA ARG A 51 -8.51 -17.84 -13.05
C ARG A 51 -9.29 -18.66 -12.04
N GLY A 52 -8.62 -19.67 -11.48
CA GLY A 52 -9.14 -20.38 -10.32
C GLY A 52 -9.22 -19.45 -9.11
N ALA A 53 -10.23 -19.65 -8.26
CA ALA A 53 -10.37 -18.87 -7.03
C ALA A 53 -9.12 -18.96 -6.13
N GLY A 54 -8.47 -20.12 -6.08
CA GLY A 54 -7.21 -20.32 -5.37
C GLY A 54 -6.07 -19.44 -5.88
N ASP A 55 -5.95 -19.27 -7.20
CA ASP A 55 -4.91 -18.44 -7.81
C ASP A 55 -5.14 -16.96 -7.48
N LEU A 56 -6.39 -16.50 -7.53
CA LEU A 56 -6.76 -15.13 -7.18
C LEU A 56 -6.47 -14.85 -5.69
N VAL A 57 -6.83 -15.78 -4.80
CA VAL A 57 -6.54 -15.67 -3.37
C VAL A 57 -5.03 -15.63 -3.12
N ALA A 58 -4.26 -16.50 -3.76
CA ALA A 58 -2.81 -16.53 -3.63
C ALA A 58 -2.18 -15.22 -4.12
N LEU A 59 -2.63 -14.71 -5.27
CA LEU A 59 -2.15 -13.45 -5.83
C LEU A 59 -2.42 -12.28 -4.87
N VAL A 60 -3.65 -12.16 -4.33
CA VAL A 60 -4.00 -11.10 -3.38
C VAL A 60 -3.20 -11.23 -2.09
N ALA A 61 -3.05 -12.44 -1.55
CA ALA A 61 -2.30 -12.66 -0.31
C ALA A 61 -0.83 -12.26 -0.45
N VAL A 62 -0.18 -12.62 -1.56
CA VAL A 62 1.20 -12.24 -1.84
C VAL A 62 1.31 -10.73 -2.08
N ALA A 63 0.39 -10.14 -2.84
CA ALA A 63 0.36 -8.70 -3.09
C ALA A 63 0.21 -7.91 -1.77
N VAL A 64 -0.66 -8.35 -0.86
CA VAL A 64 -0.83 -7.75 0.47
C VAL A 64 0.46 -7.81 1.28
N GLY A 65 1.09 -8.99 1.35
CA GLY A 65 2.34 -9.14 2.11
C GLY A 65 3.48 -8.28 1.57
N VAL A 66 3.65 -8.25 0.24
CA VAL A 66 4.70 -7.48 -0.42
C VAL A 66 4.42 -5.98 -0.38
N GLY A 67 3.17 -5.57 -0.61
CA GLY A 67 2.75 -4.17 -0.51
C GLY A 67 3.01 -3.60 0.88
N ALA A 68 2.54 -4.29 1.92
CA ALA A 68 2.78 -3.91 3.32
C ALA A 68 4.27 -3.80 3.66
N LEU A 69 5.08 -4.74 3.20
CA LEU A 69 6.53 -4.70 3.41
C LEU A 69 7.16 -3.47 2.74
N ILE A 70 6.80 -3.21 1.49
CA ILE A 70 7.35 -2.08 0.72
C ILE A 70 6.91 -0.75 1.34
N GLU A 71 5.65 -0.60 1.70
CA GLU A 71 5.13 0.62 2.33
C GLU A 71 5.92 0.95 3.59
N VAL A 72 6.08 -0.01 4.51
CA VAL A 72 6.89 0.20 5.73
C VAL A 72 8.33 0.59 5.42
N LEU A 73 8.98 -0.08 4.47
CA LEU A 73 10.36 0.21 4.11
C LEU A 73 10.53 1.60 3.48
N VAL A 74 9.52 2.07 2.75
CA VAL A 74 9.52 3.38 2.12
C VAL A 74 9.14 4.48 3.10
N GLU A 75 8.25 4.21 4.06
CA GLU A 75 7.80 5.13 5.10
C GLU A 75 8.88 5.41 6.17
N ASP A 76 9.66 4.40 6.56
CA ASP A 76 10.68 4.51 7.63
C ASP A 76 11.69 5.67 7.40
N PRO A 77 12.24 5.87 6.19
CA PRO A 77 13.06 7.04 5.88
C PRO A 77 12.36 8.38 6.10
N PHE A 78 11.05 8.49 5.84
CA PHE A 78 10.30 9.74 6.09
C PHE A 78 10.18 10.03 7.58
N ALA A 79 9.80 9.01 8.38
CA ALA A 79 9.70 9.12 9.83
C ALA A 79 11.04 9.56 10.46
N ARG A 80 12.14 8.90 10.08
CA ARG A 80 13.48 9.22 10.61
C ARG A 80 13.96 10.61 10.21
N ARG A 81 13.83 10.98 8.93
CA ARG A 81 14.32 12.29 8.43
C ARG A 81 13.55 13.46 9.02
N ARG A 82 12.25 13.28 9.27
CA ARG A 82 11.37 14.35 9.77
C ARG A 82 11.22 14.37 11.28
N LYS A 83 11.68 13.32 11.99
CA LYS A 83 11.47 13.13 13.43
C LYS A 83 9.99 13.24 13.80
N LEU A 84 9.14 12.49 13.11
CA LEU A 84 7.70 12.49 13.32
C LEU A 84 7.18 11.05 13.36
N SER A 85 6.25 10.80 14.28
CA SER A 85 5.55 9.51 14.42
C SER A 85 4.62 9.27 13.22
N SER A 86 3.98 10.35 12.75
CA SER A 86 3.24 10.41 11.50
C SER A 86 3.78 11.56 10.65
N PRO A 87 4.57 11.31 9.60
CA PRO A 87 5.25 12.36 8.83
C PRO A 87 4.33 13.38 8.13
N GLY A 88 3.12 12.95 7.74
CA GLY A 88 2.18 13.76 6.96
C GLY A 88 2.70 14.24 5.59
N GLY A 89 1.86 14.94 4.84
CA GLY A 89 2.25 15.58 3.57
C GLY A 89 2.11 14.69 2.33
N TRP A 90 1.96 15.33 1.17
CA TRP A 90 1.63 14.66 -0.09
C TRP A 90 2.68 13.66 -0.57
N ASP A 91 3.96 13.90 -0.32
CA ASP A 91 5.02 12.97 -0.67
C ASP A 91 4.98 11.71 0.19
N PHE A 92 4.72 11.83 1.50
CA PHE A 92 4.46 10.69 2.37
C PHE A 92 3.17 9.95 1.98
N ALA A 93 2.12 10.68 1.58
CA ALA A 93 0.85 10.10 1.18
C ALA A 93 0.91 9.30 -0.13
N LEU A 94 1.79 9.68 -1.07
CA LEU A 94 1.80 9.12 -2.42
C LEU A 94 2.99 8.19 -2.69
N VAL A 95 4.17 8.46 -2.13
CA VAL A 95 5.38 7.70 -2.48
C VAL A 95 5.31 6.23 -2.04
N PRO A 96 4.98 5.88 -0.78
CA PRO A 96 4.84 4.47 -0.37
C PRO A 96 3.87 3.66 -1.24
N PRO A 97 2.60 4.07 -1.45
CA PRO A 97 1.67 3.28 -2.25
C PRO A 97 2.03 3.23 -3.74
N LEU A 98 2.67 4.27 -4.30
CA LEU A 98 3.14 4.23 -5.69
C LEU A 98 4.30 3.24 -5.89
N VAL A 99 5.22 3.14 -4.92
CA VAL A 99 6.30 2.16 -4.97
C VAL A 99 5.76 0.74 -4.78
N ALA A 100 4.82 0.55 -3.86
CA ALA A 100 4.12 -0.72 -3.68
C ALA A 100 3.34 -1.14 -4.94
N LEU A 101 2.67 -0.20 -5.61
CA LEU A 101 1.92 -0.45 -6.84
C LEU A 101 2.82 -1.04 -7.96
N ILE A 102 4.05 -0.55 -8.11
CA ILE A 102 5.01 -1.10 -9.08
C ILE A 102 5.26 -2.59 -8.81
N ALA A 103 5.47 -2.95 -7.54
CA ALA A 103 5.69 -4.34 -7.15
C ALA A 103 4.44 -5.19 -7.31
N VAL A 104 3.26 -4.67 -6.98
CA VAL A 104 1.98 -5.39 -7.17
C VAL A 104 1.69 -5.67 -8.64
N VAL A 105 1.96 -4.71 -9.54
CA VAL A 105 1.85 -4.92 -10.99
C VAL A 105 2.87 -5.97 -11.45
N ALA A 106 4.11 -5.89 -11.00
CA ALA A 106 5.14 -6.86 -11.34
C ALA A 106 4.79 -8.29 -10.86
N LEU A 107 4.26 -8.43 -9.64
CA LEU A 107 3.75 -9.69 -9.10
C LEU A 107 2.55 -10.20 -9.90
N GLY A 108 1.62 -9.31 -10.22
CA GLY A 108 0.48 -9.60 -11.10
C GLY A 108 0.94 -10.21 -12.41
N TRP A 109 1.96 -9.63 -13.04
CA TRP A 109 2.53 -10.18 -14.27
C TRP A 109 3.28 -11.50 -14.03
N LEU A 110 4.12 -11.60 -13.00
CA LEU A 110 4.95 -12.77 -12.74
C LEU A 110 4.13 -14.02 -12.36
N MET A 111 3.13 -13.86 -11.50
CA MET A 111 2.30 -14.96 -11.02
C MET A 111 1.24 -15.37 -12.02
N SER A 112 0.83 -14.44 -12.90
CA SER A 112 -0.19 -14.73 -13.91
C SER A 112 0.41 -15.09 -15.28
N GLY A 113 1.56 -14.55 -15.66
CA GLY A 113 2.02 -14.57 -17.05
C GLY A 113 1.15 -13.75 -18.00
N SER A 114 0.29 -12.84 -17.50
CA SER A 114 -0.61 -11.98 -18.29
C SER A 114 -0.46 -10.51 -17.90
N LEU A 115 -0.29 -9.66 -18.91
CA LEU A 115 -0.24 -8.21 -18.72
C LEU A 115 -1.61 -7.63 -18.39
N GLU A 116 -2.68 -8.24 -18.90
CA GLU A 116 -4.06 -7.89 -18.60
C GLU A 116 -4.35 -8.12 -17.11
N MET A 117 -3.93 -9.28 -16.59
CA MET A 117 -4.08 -9.59 -15.18
C MET A 117 -3.23 -8.66 -14.30
N ALA A 118 -2.01 -8.32 -14.74
CA ALA A 118 -1.16 -7.33 -14.08
C ALA A 118 -1.81 -5.94 -14.01
N ALA A 119 -2.42 -5.50 -15.12
CA ALA A 119 -3.13 -4.23 -15.19
C ALA A 119 -4.37 -4.22 -14.30
N VAL A 120 -5.13 -5.32 -14.28
CA VAL A 120 -6.33 -5.44 -13.43
C VAL A 120 -5.97 -5.40 -11.95
N ILE A 121 -4.97 -6.16 -11.48
CA ILE A 121 -4.59 -6.09 -10.07
C ILE A 121 -3.98 -4.74 -9.71
N GLY A 122 -3.17 -4.16 -10.60
CA GLY A 122 -2.66 -2.80 -10.42
C GLY A 122 -3.80 -1.78 -10.29
N ALA A 123 -4.82 -1.86 -11.14
CA ALA A 123 -5.97 -0.96 -11.10
C ALA A 123 -6.81 -1.17 -9.83
N ALA A 124 -7.08 -2.41 -9.43
CA ALA A 124 -7.80 -2.72 -8.20
C ALA A 124 -7.03 -2.22 -6.96
N TRP A 125 -5.72 -2.43 -6.92
CA TRP A 125 -4.86 -1.94 -5.85
C TRP A 125 -4.85 -0.41 -5.80
N ALA A 126 -4.58 0.26 -6.92
CA ALA A 126 -4.54 1.72 -7.01
C ALA A 126 -5.89 2.37 -6.62
N LEU A 127 -7.01 1.74 -6.99
CA LEU A 127 -8.33 2.21 -6.59
C LEU A 127 -8.51 2.17 -5.06
N ILE A 128 -8.12 1.06 -4.43
CA ILE A 128 -8.22 0.90 -2.99
C ILE A 128 -7.29 1.85 -2.25
N GLU A 129 -6.03 1.98 -2.70
CA GLU A 129 -5.09 2.97 -2.15
C GLU A 129 -5.65 4.40 -2.27
N ALA A 130 -6.26 4.75 -3.40
CA ALA A 130 -6.86 6.07 -3.57
C ALA A 130 -8.00 6.32 -2.58
N VAL A 131 -8.86 5.33 -2.33
CA VAL A 131 -9.93 5.41 -1.32
C VAL A 131 -9.33 5.53 0.09
N GLU A 132 -8.32 4.72 0.40
CA GLU A 132 -7.64 4.70 1.70
C GLU A 132 -6.97 6.05 1.99
N ILE A 133 -6.20 6.57 1.04
CA ILE A 133 -5.59 7.90 1.11
C ILE A 133 -6.67 8.95 1.32
N ALA A 134 -7.74 8.95 0.50
CA ALA A 134 -8.84 9.91 0.63
C ALA A 134 -9.52 9.88 2.02
N TRP A 135 -9.64 8.69 2.60
CA TRP A 135 -10.31 8.46 3.88
C TRP A 135 -9.42 8.80 5.09
N LEU A 136 -8.20 8.28 5.10
CA LEU A 136 -7.23 8.44 6.20
C LEU A 136 -6.53 9.80 6.17
N ARG A 137 -6.54 10.47 5.01
CA ARG A 137 -5.98 11.81 4.80
C ARG A 137 -4.50 11.92 5.23
N PRO A 138 -3.61 10.99 4.84
CA PRO A 138 -2.21 11.01 5.25
C PRO A 138 -1.43 12.22 4.73
N TRP A 139 -2.00 13.01 3.82
CA TRP A 139 -1.42 14.27 3.36
C TRP A 139 -1.56 15.41 4.40
N GLU A 140 -2.46 15.28 5.38
CA GLU A 140 -2.61 16.27 6.43
C GLU A 140 -1.30 16.36 7.26
N PRO A 141 -0.97 17.55 7.82
CA PRO A 141 0.24 17.71 8.61
C PRO A 141 0.33 16.68 9.74
N GLY A 142 1.51 16.09 9.87
CA GLY A 142 1.80 15.08 10.87
C GLY A 142 1.51 15.55 12.30
N MET A 143 0.90 14.68 13.10
CA MET A 143 0.80 14.86 14.54
C MET A 143 2.10 14.37 15.21
N THR A 144 2.56 15.09 16.23
CA THR A 144 3.65 14.67 17.13
C THR A 144 3.19 13.53 18.02
#